data_AF-A0A952KF29-F1
#
_entry.id   AF-A0A952KF29-F1
#
_cell.length_a   1.000
_cell.length_b   1.000
_cell.length_c   1.000
_cell.angle_alpha   90.00
_cell.angle_beta   90.00
_cell.angle_gamma   90.00
#
_symmetry.space_group_name_H-M   'P 1'
#
loop_
_entity.id
_entity.type
_entity.pdbx_description
1 polymer ?
#
loop_
_entity_poly.entity_id
_entity_poly.type
_entity_poly.pdbx_seq_one_letter_code
_entity_poly.pdbx_strand_id
1 'polypeptide(L)' 'VGSRDSFEAMNRAIAATGLRPVIDRSFPWTEARQALRHLESGRHFGKVVLAF' A
#
# COMPACT_ATOMS: atom_id res chain seq x y z
N VAL A 1 6.58 -8.05 5.14
CA VAL A 1 7.17 -9.16 4.34
C VAL A 1 8.66 -8.88 4.22
N GLY A 2 9.49 -9.65 4.92
CA GLY A 2 10.92 -9.34 5.08
C GLY A 2 11.80 -10.01 4.04
N SER A 3 11.60 -11.31 3.78
CA SER A 3 12.34 -12.04 2.75
C SER A 3 11.65 -12.00 1.39
N ARG A 4 12.43 -12.18 0.32
CA ARG A 4 11.92 -12.38 -1.04
C ARG A 4 10.91 -13.52 -1.10
N ASP A 5 11.24 -14.67 -0.52
CA ASP A 5 10.35 -15.84 -0.53
C ASP A 5 9.01 -15.56 0.14
N SER A 6 9.02 -14.79 1.24
CA SER A 6 7.80 -14.37 1.93
C SER A 6 6.96 -13.44 1.05
N PHE A 7 7.59 -12.53 0.31
CA PHE A 7 6.89 -11.62 -0.60
C PHE A 7 6.28 -12.37 -1.79
N GLU A 8 7.01 -13.29 -2.39
CA GLU A 8 6.51 -14.12 -3.49
C GLU A 8 5.37 -15.04 -3.03
N ALA A 9 5.48 -15.63 -1.83
CA ALA A 9 4.41 -16.42 -1.24
C ALA A 9 3.14 -15.57 -1.00
N MET A 10 3.29 -14.34 -0.49
CA MET A 10 2.17 -13.41 -0.32
C MET A 10 1.52 -13.07 -1.67
N ASN A 11 2.30 -12.80 -2.71
CA ASN A 11 1.76 -12.48 -4.04
C ASN A 11 1.02 -13.67 -4.67
N ARG A 12 1.53 -14.90 -4.52
CA ARG A 12 0.84 -16.11 -4.97
C ARG A 12 -0.50 -16.28 -4.26
N ALA A 13 -0.54 -16.07 -2.94
CA ALA A 13 -1.78 -16.15 -2.17
C ALA A 13 -2.80 -15.08 -2.60
N ILE A 14 -2.35 -13.85 -2.86
CA ILE A 14 -3.18 -12.77 -3.39
C ILE A 14 -3.80 -13.18 -4.74
N ALA A 15 -2.99 -13.68 -5.67
CA ALA A 15 -3.45 -14.09 -7.00
C ALA A 15 -4.44 -15.27 -6.94
N ALA A 16 -4.18 -16.27 -6.09
CA ALA A 16 -5.02 -17.46 -5.96
C ALA A 16 -6.38 -17.17 -5.32
N THR A 17 -6.45 -16.20 -4.41
CA THR A 17 -7.67 -15.86 -3.66
C THR A 17 -8.44 -14.68 -4.23
N GLY A 18 -7.84 -13.91 -5.13
CA GLY A 18 -8.39 -12.64 -5.59
C GLY A 18 -8.42 -11.57 -4.51
N LEU A 19 -7.60 -11.69 -3.45
CA LEU A 19 -7.49 -10.68 -2.40
C LEU A 19 -7.15 -9.33 -3.00
N ARG A 20 -7.92 -8.29 -2.65
CA ARG A 20 -7.68 -6.91 -3.11
C ARG A 20 -7.23 -6.06 -1.93
N PRO A 21 -5.95 -5.67 -1.85
CA PRO A 21 -5.49 -4.74 -0.82
C PRO A 21 -6.29 -3.44 -0.91
N VAL A 22 -6.78 -2.95 0.24
CA VAL A 22 -7.52 -1.69 0.30
C VAL A 22 -6.54 -0.54 0.23
N ILE A 23 -6.72 0.33 -0.77
CA ILE A 23 -6.03 1.61 -0.90
C ILE A 23 -6.95 2.66 -0.31
N ASP A 24 -6.47 3.35 0.72
CA ASP A 24 -7.17 4.47 1.35
C ASP A 24 -7.15 5.68 0.41
N ARG A 25 -5.95 6.04 -0.07
CA ARG A 25 -5.73 7.20 -0.91
C ARG A 25 -4.47 7.05 -1.76
N SER A 26 -4.56 7.55 -2.98
CA SER A 26 -3.43 7.74 -3.88
C SER A 26 -3.11 9.23 -4.01
N PHE A 27 -1.85 9.60 -3.84
CA PHE A 27 -1.35 10.95 -4.05
C PHE A 27 -0.41 10.98 -5.26
N PRO A 28 -0.34 12.08 -6.04
CA PRO A 28 0.74 12.27 -7.00
C PRO A 28 2.10 12.18 -6.31
N TRP A 29 3.13 11.70 -7.00
CA TRP A 29 4.50 11.61 -6.47
C TRP A 29 5.01 12.97 -5.96
N THR A 30 4.63 14.06 -6.63
CA THR A 30 4.95 15.45 -6.24
C THR A 30 4.35 15.86 -4.89
N GLU A 31 3.37 15.11 -4.38
CA GLU A 31 2.64 15.35 -3.14
C GLU A 31 3.08 14.42 -1.99
N ALA A 32 4.28 13.83 -2.07
CA ALA A 32 4.79 12.90 -1.05
C ALA A 32 4.70 13.46 0.38
N ARG A 33 4.91 14.77 0.56
CA ARG A 33 4.76 15.43 1.88
C ARG A 33 3.33 15.39 2.40
N GLN A 34 2.32 15.56 1.55
CA GLN A 34 0.91 15.44 1.95
C GLN A 34 0.56 13.99 2.28
N ALA A 35 1.05 13.03 1.49
CA ALA A 35 0.85 11.61 1.76
C ALA A 35 1.41 11.19 3.13
N LEU A 36 2.62 11.66 3.48
CA LEU A 36 3.22 11.40 4.79
C LEU A 36 2.43 12.01 5.95
N ARG A 37 1.95 13.25 5.82
CA ARG A 37 1.09 13.85 6.85
C ARG A 37 -0.24 13.09 7.02
N HIS A 38 -0.80 12.58 5.93
CA HIS A 38 -2.01 11.75 5.96
C HIS A 38 -1.75 10.42 6.67
N LEU A 39 -0.62 9.78 6.38
CA LEU A 39 -0.16 8.57 7.07
C LEU A 39 0.04 8.82 8.58
N GLU A 40 0.80 9.87 8.93
CA GLU A 40 1.10 10.27 10.32
C GLU A 40 -0.17 10.57 11.13
N SER A 41 -1.21 11.08 10.49
CA SER A 41 -2.48 11.36 11.16
C SER A 41 -3.21 10.11 11.69
N GLY A 42 -2.83 8.91 11.25
CA GLY A 42 -3.46 7.64 11.64
C GLY A 42 -4.91 7.46 11.17
N ARG A 43 -5.48 8.41 10.44
CA ARG A 43 -6.89 8.37 9.95
C ARG A 43 -7.10 7.56 8.68
N HIS A 44 -6.03 7.01 8.10
CA HIS A 44 -6.10 6.23 6.86
C HIS A 44 -6.62 4.82 7.16
N PHE A 45 -7.47 4.29 6.27
CA PHE A 45 -7.92 2.90 6.31
C PHE A 45 -7.32 2.11 5.13
N GLY A 46 -6.25 1.38 5.40
CA GLY A 46 -5.54 0.59 4.39
C GLY A 46 -4.23 1.24 3.98
N LYS A 47 -3.89 1.18 2.68
CA LYS A 47 -2.60 1.64 2.15
C LYS A 47 -2.68 3.06 1.61
N VAL A 48 -1.64 3.85 1.89
CA VAL A 48 -1.40 5.14 1.23
C VAL A 48 -0.41 4.91 0.09
N VAL A 49 -0.73 5.36 -1.12
CA VAL A 49 0.05 5.10 -2.34
C VAL A 49 0.51 6.42 -2.97
N LEU A 50 1.70 6.41 -3.57
CA LEU A 50 2.18 7.47 -4.46
C LEU A 50 2.10 7.00 -5.91
N ALA A 51 1.51 7.81 -6.77
CA ALA A 51 1.35 7.54 -8.21
C ALA A 51 2.31 8.39 -9.04
N PHE A 52 2.81 7.82 -10.14
CA PHE A 52 3.74 8.44 -11.08
C PHE A 52 3.02 8.85 -12.37
#